data_AF-L5N9S9-F1
#
_entry.id   AF-L5N9S9-F1
#
_cell.length_a   1.000
_cell.length_b   1.000
_cell.length_c   1.000
_cell.angle_alpha   90.00
_cell.angle_beta   90.00
_cell.angle_gamma   90.00
#
_symmetry.space_group_name_H-M   'P 1'
#
loop_
_entity.id
_entity.type
_entity.pdbx_description
1 polymer ?
#
loop_
_entity_poly.entity_id
_entity_poly.type
_entity_poly.pdbx_seq_one_letter_code
_entity_poly.pdbx_strand_id
1 'polypeptide(L)'
;MDENVYSILFLRLVAGTIFLMVKSSCRGEDILYFNAVIIDEMILNVSGYYSTRIDESVILEFRTNPTQSFLKQVLNLKVKELIIFHDEKERLYIGPFGVKEQFGILIFEKL
;
A
#
# COMPACT_ATOMS: atom_id res chain seq x y z
N MET A 1 3.99 28.02 -6.05
CA MET A 1 2.82 27.33 -6.64
C MET A 1 2.28 26.43 -5.56
N ASP A 2 1.06 26.70 -5.12
CA ASP A 2 0.43 26.09 -3.96
C ASP A 2 0.28 24.58 -4.10
N GLU A 3 0.93 23.88 -3.20
CA GLU A 3 0.85 22.45 -3.06
C GLU A 3 -0.53 22.14 -2.47
N ASN A 4 -1.38 21.42 -3.22
CA ASN A 4 -2.54 20.74 -2.66
C ASN A 4 -2.16 19.31 -2.38
N VAL A 5 -2.60 18.86 -1.24
CA VAL A 5 -1.92 17.79 -0.58
C VAL A 5 -3.10 17.00 0.11
N TYR A 6 -3.22 15.66 -0.04
CA TYR A 6 -4.28 14.73 0.49
C TYR A 6 -3.82 13.65 1.50
N SER A 7 -4.65 13.27 2.49
CA SER A 7 -4.39 12.24 3.53
C SER A 7 -5.55 11.27 3.52
N ILE A 8 -5.26 9.98 3.45
CA ILE A 8 -6.31 8.95 3.53
C ILE A 8 -6.57 8.68 5.01
N LEU A 9 -7.77 9.05 5.49
CA LEU A 9 -8.24 8.75 6.84
C LEU A 9 -9.21 7.57 6.75
N PHE A 10 -8.86 6.45 7.39
CA PHE A 10 -9.72 5.27 7.41
C PHE A 10 -10.75 5.39 8.54
N LEU A 11 -12.03 5.49 8.19
CA LEU A 11 -13.13 5.42 9.16
C LEU A 11 -13.93 4.14 8.93
N ARG A 12 -13.84 3.18 9.85
CA ARG A 12 -14.76 2.04 9.92
C ARG A 12 -15.98 2.46 10.74
N LEU A 13 -17.13 2.57 10.08
CA LEU A 13 -18.43 2.58 10.77
C LEU A 13 -19.04 1.18 10.69
N VAL A 14 -19.88 0.84 11.67
CA VAL A 14 -20.41 -0.51 11.97
C VAL A 14 -21.16 -1.18 10.80
N ALA A 15 -21.37 -0.49 9.67
CA ALA A 15 -22.05 -1.00 8.47
C ALA A 15 -21.19 -0.95 7.17
N GLY A 16 -19.91 -0.56 7.23
CA GLY A 16 -19.03 -0.52 6.06
C GLY A 16 -17.80 0.38 6.28
N THR A 17 -16.70 0.04 5.63
CA THR A 17 -15.51 0.90 5.58
C THR A 17 -15.80 2.08 4.66
N ILE A 18 -15.78 3.31 5.20
CA ILE A 18 -15.87 4.52 4.40
C ILE A 18 -14.45 5.06 4.21
N PHE A 19 -14.06 5.26 2.95
CA PHE A 19 -12.87 6.03 2.61
C PHE A 19 -13.17 7.51 2.82
N LEU A 20 -12.65 8.10 3.89
CA LEU A 20 -12.58 9.55 3.99
C LEU A 20 -11.24 9.99 3.40
N MET A 21 -11.25 10.38 2.13
CA MET A 21 -10.14 11.11 1.53
C MET A 21 -10.15 12.52 2.12
N VAL A 22 -9.47 12.73 3.23
CA VAL A 22 -9.36 14.04 3.89
C VAL A 22 -8.28 14.82 3.15
N LYS A 23 -8.61 16.01 2.65
CA LYS A 23 -7.66 16.89 1.97
C LYS A 23 -6.56 17.36 2.94
N SER A 24 -5.47 16.61 3.06
CA SER A 24 -4.23 17.03 3.73
C SER A 24 -3.01 16.24 3.26
N SER A 25 -2.06 16.85 2.62
CA SER A 25 -0.70 16.36 2.41
C SER A 25 -0.11 15.27 1.43
N CYS A 26 -0.57 15.11 0.16
CA CYS A 26 -0.01 14.33 -0.98
C CYS A 26 -0.02 15.07 -2.35
N ARG A 27 1.14 15.22 -3.01
CA ARG A 27 1.24 15.48 -4.46
C ARG A 27 0.79 14.17 -5.11
N GLY A 28 -0.38 14.18 -5.75
CA GLY A 28 -1.09 12.97 -6.15
C GLY A 28 -0.33 12.14 -7.19
N GLU A 29 0.04 10.93 -6.81
CA GLU A 29 -0.03 9.81 -7.75
C GLU A 29 -1.41 9.17 -7.63
N ASP A 30 -1.97 8.78 -8.78
CA ASP A 30 -3.27 8.14 -8.89
C ASP A 30 -3.37 6.88 -8.02
N ILE A 31 -4.55 6.61 -7.46
CA ILE A 31 -4.84 5.31 -6.86
C ILE A 31 -4.97 4.32 -8.02
N LEU A 32 -4.06 3.34 -8.09
CA LEU A 32 -4.00 2.38 -9.17
C LEU A 32 -4.42 0.99 -8.69
N TYR A 33 -5.12 0.26 -9.54
CA TYR A 33 -5.49 -1.13 -9.27
C TYR A 33 -4.27 -2.05 -9.49
N PHE A 34 -4.08 -3.06 -8.65
CA PHE A 34 -3.07 -4.09 -8.87
C PHE A 34 -3.68 -5.49 -8.79
N ASN A 35 -3.04 -6.45 -9.46
CA ASN A 35 -3.49 -7.86 -9.52
C ASN A 35 -2.47 -8.85 -8.93
N ALA A 36 -1.23 -8.43 -8.71
CA ALA A 36 -0.22 -9.19 -7.99
C ALA A 36 0.80 -8.25 -7.35
N VAL A 37 1.47 -8.75 -6.32
CA VAL A 37 2.59 -8.07 -5.67
C VAL A 37 3.69 -9.08 -5.34
N ILE A 38 4.94 -8.67 -5.54
CA ILE A 38 6.13 -9.40 -5.08
C ILE A 38 6.78 -8.57 -3.98
N ILE A 39 7.04 -9.20 -2.84
CA ILE A 39 7.70 -8.60 -1.69
C ILE A 39 8.98 -9.40 -1.44
N ASP A 40 10.13 -8.80 -1.74
CA ASP A 40 11.40 -9.51 -1.88
C ASP A 40 11.25 -10.75 -2.80
N GLU A 41 11.29 -11.96 -2.24
CA GLU A 41 11.17 -13.22 -2.99
C GLU A 41 9.75 -13.83 -2.88
N MET A 42 8.83 -13.19 -2.16
CA MET A 42 7.48 -13.70 -1.90
C MET A 42 6.49 -13.17 -2.92
N ILE A 43 5.88 -14.07 -3.70
CA ILE A 43 4.89 -13.74 -4.72
C ILE A 43 3.47 -13.88 -4.13
N LEU A 44 2.65 -12.84 -4.30
CA LEU A 44 1.23 -12.87 -3.94
C LEU A 44 0.35 -12.51 -5.12
N ASN A 45 -0.49 -13.48 -5.51
CA ASN A 45 -1.55 -13.29 -6.48
C ASN A 45 -2.80 -12.77 -5.79
N VAL A 46 -2.76 -11.49 -5.41
CA VAL A 46 -3.85 -10.80 -4.72
C VAL A 46 -4.16 -9.49 -5.43
N SER A 47 -5.43 -9.11 -5.42
CA SER A 47 -5.89 -7.85 -6.02
C SER A 47 -6.15 -6.78 -4.98
N GLY A 48 -5.97 -5.53 -5.38
CA GLY A 48 -6.08 -4.41 -4.49
C GLY A 48 -5.92 -3.07 -5.18
N TYR A 49 -5.75 -2.04 -4.36
CA TYR A 49 -5.39 -0.71 -4.79
C TYR A 49 -4.09 -0.29 -4.14
N TYR A 50 -3.27 0.44 -4.87
CA TYR A 50 -2.04 1.01 -4.33
C TYR A 50 -1.91 2.48 -4.62
N SER A 51 -1.12 3.15 -3.80
CA SER A 51 -0.68 4.53 -4.00
C SER A 51 0.71 4.71 -3.43
N THR A 52 1.44 5.69 -3.96
CA THR A 52 2.76 6.08 -3.47
C THR A 52 2.67 7.49 -2.90
N ARG A 53 3.26 7.70 -1.72
CA ARG A 53 3.33 9.00 -1.05
C ARG A 53 4.55 9.80 -1.51
N ILE A 54 4.57 11.10 -1.19
CA ILE A 54 5.72 11.99 -1.46
C ILE A 54 6.99 11.49 -0.77
N ASP A 55 6.87 10.91 0.42
CA ASP A 55 7.99 10.34 1.18
C ASP A 55 8.44 8.97 0.66
N GLU A 56 8.03 8.61 -0.56
CA GLU A 56 8.29 7.32 -1.22
C GLU A 56 7.71 6.11 -0.47
N SER A 57 6.82 6.32 0.49
CA SER A 57 6.08 5.22 1.12
C SER A 57 5.07 4.64 0.14
N VAL A 58 4.93 3.31 0.15
CA VAL A 58 3.99 2.59 -0.71
C VAL A 58 2.86 2.04 0.15
N ILE A 59 1.62 2.28 -0.25
CA ILE A 59 0.42 1.83 0.45
C ILE A 59 -0.27 0.79 -0.41
N LEU A 60 -0.56 -0.38 0.15
CA LEU A 60 -1.35 -1.44 -0.48
C LEU A 60 -2.62 -1.69 0.32
N GLU A 61 -3.77 -1.56 -0.33
CA GLU A 61 -5.06 -2.01 0.19
C GLU A 61 -5.51 -3.25 -0.57
N PHE A 62 -5.69 -4.36 0.14
CA PHE A 62 -6.12 -5.61 -0.48
C PHE A 62 -7.64 -5.70 -0.52
N ARG A 63 -8.22 -6.11 -1.67
CA ARG A 63 -9.66 -6.38 -1.78
C ARG A 63 -10.08 -7.61 -0.97
N THR A 64 -9.16 -8.55 -0.80
CA THR A 64 -9.36 -9.74 0.04
C THR A 64 -8.23 -9.79 1.05
N ASN A 65 -8.57 -9.94 2.33
CA ASN A 65 -7.58 -9.95 3.39
C ASN A 65 -6.55 -11.06 3.16
N PRO A 66 -5.24 -10.72 3.10
CA PRO A 66 -4.19 -11.73 3.09
C PRO A 66 -4.26 -12.61 4.33
N THR A 67 -3.69 -13.81 4.25
CA THR A 67 -3.69 -14.75 5.38
C THR A 67 -2.92 -14.17 6.56
N GLN A 68 -3.36 -14.49 7.78
CA GLN A 68 -2.68 -14.05 9.00
C GLN A 68 -1.22 -14.53 9.08
N SER A 69 -0.93 -15.71 8.53
CA SER A 69 0.44 -16.23 8.44
C SER A 69 1.31 -15.39 7.53
N PHE A 70 0.78 -14.92 6.40
CA PHE A 70 1.49 -14.04 5.48
C PHE A 70 1.77 -12.67 6.08
N LEU A 71 0.74 -12.02 6.67
CA LEU A 71 0.91 -10.70 7.30
C LEU A 71 2.01 -10.74 8.38
N LYS A 72 2.03 -11.78 9.21
CA LYS A 72 3.07 -11.98 10.22
C LYS A 72 4.47 -12.15 9.63
N GLN A 73 4.60 -12.77 8.47
CA GLN A 73 5.91 -12.91 7.82
C GLN A 73 6.38 -11.54 7.33
N VAL A 74 5.56 -10.83 6.56
CA VAL A 74 5.94 -9.53 5.99
C VAL A 74 6.23 -8.48 7.05
N LEU A 75 5.41 -8.40 8.10
CA LEU A 75 5.57 -7.37 9.15
C LEU A 75 6.88 -7.49 9.95
N ASN A 76 7.54 -8.65 9.92
CA ASN A 76 8.82 -8.87 10.60
C ASN A 76 10.03 -8.68 9.67
N LEU A 77 9.81 -8.34 8.40
CA LEU A 77 10.88 -8.16 7.41
C LEU A 77 11.24 -6.69 7.23
N LYS A 78 12.52 -6.46 6.94
CA LYS A 78 12.98 -5.25 6.27
C LYS A 78 12.95 -5.53 4.79
N VAL A 79 11.88 -5.09 4.13
CA VAL A 79 11.64 -5.37 2.72
C VAL A 79 12.64 -4.55 1.88
N LYS A 80 13.41 -5.21 1.02
CA LYS A 80 14.38 -4.56 0.15
C LYS A 80 13.76 -4.18 -1.18
N GLU A 81 12.82 -4.98 -1.65
CA GLU A 81 12.20 -4.81 -2.96
C GLU A 81 10.70 -5.05 -2.89
N LEU A 82 9.94 -4.17 -3.55
CA LEU A 82 8.50 -4.31 -3.73
C LEU A 82 8.19 -4.12 -5.21
N ILE A 83 7.60 -5.14 -5.84
CA ILE A 83 7.15 -5.08 -7.24
C ILE A 83 5.63 -5.17 -7.26
N ILE A 84 4.95 -4.19 -7.85
CA ILE A 84 3.50 -4.16 -7.98
C ILE A 84 3.13 -4.34 -9.45
N PHE A 85 2.25 -5.29 -9.75
CA PHE A 85 1.76 -5.56 -11.10
C PHE A 85 0.38 -4.93 -11.31
N HIS A 86 0.24 -4.12 -12.36
CA HIS A 86 -0.98 -3.43 -12.78
C HIS A 86 -1.10 -3.52 -14.31
N ASP A 87 -2.16 -4.15 -14.82
CA ASP A 87 -2.47 -4.25 -16.26
C ASP A 87 -1.23 -4.62 -17.12
N GLU A 88 -0.56 -5.71 -16.73
CA GLU A 88 0.68 -6.25 -17.35
C GLU A 88 1.93 -5.38 -17.21
N LYS A 89 1.84 -4.22 -16.55
CA LYS A 89 2.98 -3.38 -16.19
C LYS A 89 3.44 -3.70 -14.78
N GLU A 90 4.74 -3.65 -14.57
CA GLU A 90 5.34 -3.73 -13.24
C GLU A 90 5.84 -2.36 -12.80
N ARG A 91 5.68 -2.06 -11.51
CA ARG A 91 6.35 -0.95 -10.84
C ARG A 91 7.26 -1.51 -9.75
N LEU A 92 8.53 -1.17 -9.86
CA LEU A 92 9.59 -1.56 -8.93
C LEU A 92 9.85 -0.44 -7.92
N TYR A 93 9.82 -0.78 -6.65
CA TYR A 93 10.16 0.09 -5.52
C TYR A 93 11.32 -0.51 -4.74
N ILE A 94 12.41 0.23 -4.63
CA ILE A 94 13.63 -0.20 -3.94
C ILE A 94 13.71 0.45 -2.54
N GLY A 95 13.89 -0.41 -1.55
CA GLY A 95 13.96 -0.12 -0.12
C GLY A 95 15.37 0.15 0.40
N PRO A 96 15.60 0.03 1.72
CA PRO A 96 14.81 -0.76 2.67
C PRO A 96 13.51 -0.10 3.12
N PHE A 97 12.47 -0.92 3.31
CA PHE A 97 11.18 -0.52 3.86
C PHE A 97 10.91 -1.19 5.20
N GLY A 98 10.36 -0.42 6.14
CA GLY A 98 9.62 -0.95 7.28
C GLY A 98 8.17 -1.19 6.88
N VAL A 99 7.57 -2.27 7.37
CA VAL A 99 6.17 -2.59 7.03
C VAL A 99 5.26 -2.46 8.25
N LYS A 100 4.11 -1.80 8.05
CA LYS A 100 3.03 -1.68 9.03
C LYS A 100 1.73 -2.20 8.43
N GLU A 101 0.86 -2.74 9.27
CA GLU A 101 -0.51 -3.12 8.90
C GLU A 101 -1.51 -2.32 9.72
N GLN A 102 -2.52 -1.76 9.06
CA GLN A 102 -3.65 -1.10 9.70
C GLN A 102 -4.94 -1.39 8.93
N PHE A 103 -5.89 -2.09 9.55
CA PHE A 103 -7.24 -2.32 9.04
C PHE A 103 -7.33 -2.96 7.64
N GLY A 104 -6.39 -3.83 7.28
CA GLY A 104 -6.30 -4.48 5.96
C GLY A 104 -5.44 -3.73 4.94
N ILE A 105 -4.80 -2.63 5.36
CA ILE A 105 -3.84 -1.87 4.56
C ILE A 105 -2.42 -2.20 5.03
N LEU A 106 -1.54 -2.53 4.08
CA LEU A 106 -0.10 -2.57 4.31
C LEU A 106 0.54 -1.26 3.89
N ILE A 107 1.41 -0.73 4.75
CA ILE A 107 2.16 0.51 4.52
C ILE A 107 3.64 0.15 4.57
N PHE A 108 4.35 0.39 3.47
CA PHE A 108 5.79 0.21 3.32
C PHE A 108 6.43 1.59 3.41
N GLU A 109 7.02 1.90 4.57
CA GLU A 109 7.68 3.19 4.83
C GLU A 109 9.17 3.06 4.56
N LYS A 110 9.74 3.99 3.79
CA LYS A 110 11.17 3.98 3.48
C LYS A 110 12.00 4.33 4.72
N LEU A 111 13.05 3.54 5.00
CA LEU A 111 13.92 3.68 6.19
C LEU A 111 15.17 4.54 5.94
#